data_AF-A0A238Z1D1-F1
#
_entry.id   AF-A0A238Z1D1-F1
#
_cell.length_a   1.000
_cell.length_b   1.000
_cell.length_c   1.000
_cell.angle_alpha   90.00
_cell.angle_beta   90.00
_cell.angle_gamma   90.00
#
_symmetry.space_group_name_H-M   'P 1'
#
loop_
_entity.id
_entity.type
_entity.pdbx_description
1 polymer ?
#
loop_
_entity_poly.entity_id
_entity_poly.type
_entity_poly.pdbx_seq_one_letter_code
_entity_poly.pdbx_strand_id
1 'polypeptide(L)'
;MEENTLLHRQVHPSFIQGDRLSSLVFSSQTFKPTPKDEKCLSVYNGDKYQPDESYEHYVDTEMESVGVVSVSLQECNDIELPVVEDNIPFDGHSFIDYRDKSNSQIKKKATLLKKKATERGWQYRP
;
A
#
# COMPACT_ATOMS: atom_id res chain seq x y z
N MET A 1 -2.65 7.77 -13.96
CA MET A 1 -1.89 8.15 -12.75
C MET A 1 -0.75 9.07 -13.13
N GLU A 2 -0.59 10.16 -12.40
CA GLU A 2 0.51 11.10 -12.50
C GLU A 2 1.63 10.74 -11.51
N GLU A 3 2.82 11.33 -11.63
CA GLU A 3 3.96 11.00 -10.76
C GLU A 3 3.66 11.18 -9.26
N ASN A 4 2.86 12.20 -8.92
CA ASN A 4 2.51 12.53 -7.55
C ASN A 4 1.25 11.80 -7.04
N THR A 5 0.60 11.00 -7.88
CA THR A 5 -0.57 10.21 -7.48
C THR A 5 -0.21 9.34 -6.29
N LEU A 6 -0.97 9.47 -5.21
CA LEU A 6 -0.82 8.62 -4.03
C LEU A 6 -1.49 7.28 -4.27
N LEU A 7 -0.79 6.22 -3.90
CA LEU A 7 -1.27 4.85 -3.94
C LEU A 7 -1.66 4.46 -2.52
N HIS A 8 -2.96 4.31 -2.29
CA HIS A 8 -3.48 4.03 -0.96
C HIS A 8 -3.42 2.54 -0.64
N ARG A 9 -2.85 2.21 0.51
CA ARG A 9 -2.67 0.83 0.99
C ARG A 9 -3.27 0.67 2.38
N GLN A 10 -4.15 -0.31 2.50
CA GLN A 10 -4.77 -0.69 3.75
C GLN A 10 -3.77 -1.44 4.63
N VAL A 11 -3.73 -1.05 5.90
CA VAL A 11 -2.91 -1.72 6.90
C VAL A 11 -3.78 -2.74 7.62
N HIS A 12 -3.42 -4.03 7.49
CA HIS A 12 -4.09 -5.10 8.22
C HIS A 12 -3.72 -5.03 9.73
N PRO A 13 -4.65 -5.34 10.67
CA PRO A 13 -4.39 -5.29 12.11
C PRO A 13 -3.13 -6.06 12.55
N SER A 14 -2.90 -7.25 11.98
CA SER A 14 -1.71 -8.08 12.28
C SER A 14 -0.37 -7.47 11.85
N PHE A 15 -0.37 -6.39 11.07
CA PHE A 15 0.84 -5.71 10.63
C PHE A 15 1.23 -4.54 11.53
N ILE A 16 0.40 -4.17 12.51
CA ILE A 16 0.77 -3.20 13.54
C ILE A 16 1.83 -3.81 14.46
N GLN A 17 2.82 -3.00 14.85
CA GLN A 17 3.83 -3.43 15.83
C GLN A 17 3.81 -2.49 17.05
N GLY A 18 3.73 -3.04 18.27
CA GLY A 18 3.78 -2.26 19.51
C GLY A 18 2.45 -1.59 19.93
N ASP A 19 2.38 -1.21 21.21
CA ASP A 19 1.16 -0.70 21.88
C ASP A 19 1.17 0.82 22.17
N ARG A 20 2.21 1.57 21.75
CA ARG A 20 2.46 2.94 22.26
C ARG A 20 2.67 4.00 21.18
N LEU A 21 1.63 4.82 21.00
CA LEU A 21 1.57 6.31 21.00
C LEU A 21 2.64 7.22 20.33
N SER A 22 3.69 6.77 19.63
CA SER A 22 4.61 7.75 19.01
C SER A 22 5.36 7.35 17.73
N SER A 23 4.97 6.30 17.04
CA SER A 23 5.45 6.11 15.67
C SER A 23 4.40 5.43 14.83
N LEU A 24 4.45 5.67 13.53
CA LEU A 24 3.59 5.08 12.52
C LEU A 24 3.97 3.60 12.36
N VAL A 25 3.64 2.79 13.36
CA VAL A 25 4.21 1.47 13.51
C VAL A 25 3.34 0.43 12.80
N PHE A 26 3.50 0.38 11.50
CA PHE A 26 3.15 -0.80 10.70
C PHE A 26 4.42 -1.47 10.18
N SER A 27 4.37 -2.78 9.99
CA SER A 27 5.50 -3.57 9.49
C SER A 27 5.68 -3.40 7.99
N SER A 28 6.85 -3.78 7.46
CA SER A 28 7.08 -3.78 6.01
C SER A 28 6.23 -4.83 5.28
N GLN A 29 5.54 -5.71 6.01
CA GLN A 29 4.56 -6.62 5.45
C GLN A 29 3.41 -5.87 4.75
N THR A 30 3.11 -4.65 5.16
CA THR A 30 2.14 -3.75 4.52
C THR A 30 2.43 -3.53 3.03
N PHE A 31 3.73 -3.49 2.67
CA PHE A 31 4.22 -3.26 1.31
C PHE A 31 4.84 -4.51 0.68
N LYS A 32 4.59 -5.69 1.25
CA LYS A 32 5.11 -6.95 0.73
C LYS A 32 3.94 -7.83 0.27
N PRO A 33 3.95 -8.33 -0.98
CA PRO A 33 2.95 -9.29 -1.43
C PRO A 33 3.02 -10.58 -0.60
N THR A 34 1.86 -11.11 -0.28
CA THR A 34 1.62 -12.45 0.25
C THR A 34 1.62 -13.47 -0.91
N PRO A 35 1.68 -14.79 -0.64
CA PRO A 35 1.60 -15.79 -1.69
C PRO A 35 0.33 -15.73 -2.54
N LYS A 36 -0.80 -15.28 -1.97
CA LYS A 36 -2.09 -15.14 -2.68
C LYS A 36 -2.10 -13.98 -3.67
N ASP A 37 -1.21 -13.01 -3.48
CA ASP A 37 -1.14 -11.82 -4.32
C ASP A 37 -0.42 -12.11 -5.65
N GLU A 38 0.19 -13.29 -5.83
CA GLU A 38 0.97 -13.64 -7.03
C GLU A 38 2.04 -12.60 -7.39
N LYS A 39 2.59 -11.92 -6.36
CA LYS A 39 3.51 -10.78 -6.45
C LYS A 39 2.92 -9.48 -7.03
N CYS A 40 1.60 -9.35 -7.12
CA CYS A 40 0.88 -8.12 -7.47
C CYS A 40 0.22 -7.54 -6.22
N LEU A 41 0.86 -6.56 -5.58
CA LEU A 41 0.35 -6.00 -4.32
C LEU A 41 -0.72 -4.94 -4.60
N SER A 42 -1.98 -5.23 -4.26
CA SER A 42 -3.11 -4.31 -4.45
C SER A 42 -2.97 -3.00 -3.66
N VAL A 43 -3.28 -1.90 -4.36
CA VAL A 43 -3.38 -0.53 -3.88
C VAL A 43 -4.55 0.17 -4.58
N TYR A 44 -5.02 1.26 -4.01
CA TYR A 44 -6.03 2.11 -4.64
C TYR A 44 -5.35 3.28 -5.33
N ASN A 45 -5.84 3.66 -6.51
CA ASN A 45 -5.44 4.87 -7.19
C ASN A 45 -6.02 6.10 -6.47
N GLY A 46 -5.16 6.93 -5.89
CA GLY A 46 -5.54 8.14 -5.17
C GLY A 46 -6.06 9.28 -6.04
N ASP A 47 -5.98 9.16 -7.38
CA ASP A 47 -6.69 10.06 -8.29
C ASP A 47 -8.21 9.77 -8.29
N LYS A 48 -8.62 8.59 -7.81
CA LYS A 48 -10.01 8.10 -7.83
C LYS A 48 -10.63 7.90 -6.45
N TYR A 49 -9.82 7.57 -5.44
CA TYR A 49 -10.27 7.40 -4.06
C TYR A 49 -9.47 8.32 -3.14
N GLN A 50 -10.16 9.05 -2.27
CA GLN A 50 -9.53 9.61 -1.09
C GLN A 50 -9.14 8.51 -0.09
N PRO A 51 -8.21 8.78 0.84
CA PRO A 51 -7.78 7.79 1.82
C PRO A 51 -8.91 7.17 2.66
N ASP A 52 -9.87 7.97 3.10
CA ASP A 52 -11.08 7.55 3.82
C ASP A 52 -12.02 6.74 2.93
N GLU A 53 -12.29 7.18 1.71
CA GLU A 53 -13.11 6.42 0.74
C GLU A 53 -12.49 5.05 0.42
N SER A 54 -11.16 4.99 0.29
CA SER A 54 -10.43 3.73 0.07
C SER A 54 -10.47 2.80 1.29
N TYR A 55 -10.60 3.37 2.50
CA TYR A 55 -10.79 2.60 3.72
C TYR A 55 -12.20 2.00 3.74
N GLU A 56 -13.22 2.85 3.57
CA GLU A 56 -14.63 2.47 3.58
C GLU A 56 -14.92 1.38 2.54
N HIS A 57 -14.51 1.61 1.28
CA HIS A 57 -14.67 0.62 0.22
C HIS A 57 -13.99 -0.72 0.56
N TYR A 58 -12.80 -0.70 1.19
CA TYR A 58 -12.11 -1.93 1.56
C TYR A 58 -12.81 -2.68 2.69
N VAL A 59 -13.26 -1.98 3.75
CA VAL A 59 -13.94 -2.65 4.88
C VAL A 59 -15.34 -3.13 4.52
N ASP A 60 -16.04 -2.45 3.61
CA ASP A 60 -17.34 -2.86 3.07
C ASP A 60 -17.23 -4.16 2.26
N THR A 61 -16.04 -4.50 1.75
CA THR A 61 -15.76 -5.80 1.10
C THR A 61 -15.41 -6.93 2.08
N GLU A 62 -15.79 -6.79 3.35
CA GLU A 62 -15.53 -7.74 4.46
C GLU A 62 -14.04 -7.96 4.78
N MET A 63 -13.18 -7.00 4.45
CA MET A 63 -11.74 -7.06 4.71
C MET A 63 -11.36 -6.19 5.92
N GLU A 64 -10.39 -6.65 6.71
CA GLU A 64 -9.96 -5.91 7.91
C GLU A 64 -8.88 -4.86 7.61
N SER A 65 -9.08 -3.65 8.11
CA SER A 65 -8.08 -2.59 8.09
C SER A 65 -8.12 -1.73 9.35
N VAL A 66 -6.96 -1.33 9.85
CA VAL A 66 -6.82 -0.35 10.95
C VAL A 66 -6.59 1.07 10.45
N GLY A 67 -6.48 1.28 9.14
CA GLY A 67 -6.21 2.56 8.52
C GLY A 67 -5.46 2.45 7.21
N VAL A 68 -5.22 3.60 6.60
CA VAL A 68 -4.65 3.74 5.26
C VAL A 68 -3.34 4.52 5.32
N VAL A 69 -2.34 4.00 4.62
CA VAL A 69 -1.06 4.67 4.37
C VAL A 69 -0.84 4.79 2.88
N SER A 70 0.14 5.59 2.45
CA SER A 70 0.36 5.80 1.02
C SER A 70 1.80 6.00 0.65
N VAL A 71 2.10 5.65 -0.60
CA VAL A 71 3.32 5.95 -1.33
C VAL A 71 2.94 6.60 -2.65
N SER A 72 3.78 7.45 -3.24
CA SER A 72 3.48 8.01 -4.56
C SER A 72 3.91 7.06 -5.69
N LEU A 73 3.33 7.24 -6.88
CA LEU A 73 3.80 6.57 -8.10
C LEU A 73 5.29 6.83 -8.34
N GLN A 74 5.76 8.06 -8.14
CA GLN A 74 7.18 8.41 -8.23
C GLN A 74 8.04 7.61 -7.25
N GLU A 75 7.62 7.47 -5.98
CA GLU A 75 8.37 6.69 -4.98
C GLU A 75 8.51 5.20 -5.36
N CYS A 76 7.50 4.64 -6.03
CA CYS A 76 7.56 3.30 -6.60
C CYS A 76 8.52 3.23 -7.80
N ASN A 77 8.45 4.20 -8.72
CA ASN A 77 9.31 4.28 -9.90
C ASN A 77 10.79 4.48 -9.54
N ASP A 78 11.10 5.33 -8.55
CA ASP A 78 12.46 5.60 -8.06
C ASP A 78 13.17 4.34 -7.56
N ILE A 79 12.40 3.36 -7.10
CA ILE A 79 12.91 2.07 -6.65
C ILE A 79 12.60 0.95 -7.64
N GLU A 80 12.32 1.26 -8.91
CA GLU A 80 12.06 0.30 -9.99
C GLU A 80 10.96 -0.73 -9.64
N LEU A 81 9.84 -0.24 -9.11
CA LEU A 81 8.60 -0.99 -8.92
C LEU A 81 7.50 -0.39 -9.78
N PRO A 82 7.19 -0.99 -10.94
CA PRO A 82 6.07 -0.56 -11.76
C PRO A 82 4.75 -0.66 -10.99
N VAL A 83 3.82 0.24 -11.31
CA VAL A 83 2.45 0.22 -10.81
C VAL A 83 1.53 0.12 -12.02
N VAL A 84 0.54 -0.76 -11.96
CA VAL A 84 -0.42 -0.99 -13.04
C VAL A 84 -1.81 -0.70 -12.49
N GLU A 85 -2.54 0.18 -13.18
CA GLU A 85 -3.96 0.37 -12.96
C GLU A 85 -4.73 -0.57 -13.89
N ASP A 86 -5.39 -1.57 -13.31
CA ASP A 86 -6.14 -2.58 -14.06
C ASP A 86 -7.66 -2.39 -13.96
N ASN A 87 -8.12 -1.59 -12.99
CA ASN A 87 -9.54 -1.38 -12.68
C ASN A 87 -10.31 -2.68 -12.38
N ILE A 88 -9.63 -3.71 -11.86
CA ILE A 88 -10.21 -5.01 -11.55
C ILE A 88 -9.96 -5.34 -10.07
N PRO A 89 -11.01 -5.57 -9.24
CA PRO A 89 -12.41 -5.78 -9.62
C PRO A 89 -13.27 -4.50 -9.68
N PHE A 90 -12.69 -3.33 -9.43
CA PHE A 90 -13.40 -2.04 -9.39
C PHE A 90 -12.58 -0.92 -10.02
N ASP A 91 -13.25 0.14 -10.46
CA ASP A 91 -12.60 1.33 -11.03
C ASP A 91 -11.66 1.98 -10.02
N GLY A 92 -10.38 2.13 -10.32
CA GLY A 92 -9.36 2.64 -9.40
C GLY A 92 -8.61 1.59 -8.60
N HIS A 93 -8.89 0.29 -8.81
CA HIS A 93 -7.94 -0.74 -8.40
C HIS A 93 -6.63 -0.64 -9.20
N SER A 94 -5.52 -0.76 -8.48
CA SER A 94 -4.17 -0.80 -9.03
C SER A 94 -3.32 -1.79 -8.25
N PHE A 95 -2.17 -2.18 -8.79
CA PHE A 95 -1.22 -3.01 -8.06
C PHE A 95 0.23 -2.60 -8.29
N ILE A 96 1.05 -2.78 -7.27
CA ILE A 96 2.52 -2.67 -7.37
C ILE A 96 3.07 -4.03 -7.85
N ASP A 97 3.79 -4.03 -8.97
CA ASP A 97 4.27 -5.24 -9.62
C ASP A 97 5.65 -5.68 -9.11
N TYR A 98 5.67 -6.81 -8.40
CA TYR A 98 6.89 -7.47 -7.92
C TYR A 98 7.26 -8.72 -8.73
N ARG A 99 6.58 -9.06 -9.82
CA ARG A 99 6.74 -10.36 -10.51
C ARG A 99 8.18 -10.65 -10.88
N ASP A 100 8.89 -9.64 -11.40
CA ASP A 100 10.31 -9.71 -11.80
C ASP A 100 11.31 -9.61 -10.64
N LYS A 101 10.85 -9.57 -9.37
CA LYS A 101 11.72 -9.40 -8.20
C LYS A 101 11.90 -10.73 -7.46
N SER A 102 13.12 -10.97 -7.01
CA SER A 102 13.46 -12.04 -6.07
C SER A 102 12.94 -11.72 -4.65
N ASN A 103 12.79 -12.74 -3.80
CA ASN A 103 12.34 -12.56 -2.41
C ASN A 103 13.19 -11.55 -1.60
N SER A 104 14.50 -11.52 -1.86
CA SER A 104 15.41 -10.55 -1.24
C SER A 104 15.13 -9.12 -1.72
N GLN A 105 14.93 -8.93 -3.03
CA GLN A 105 14.56 -7.64 -3.59
C GLN A 105 13.18 -7.16 -3.10
N ILE A 106 12.19 -8.05 -3.01
CA ILE A 106 10.87 -7.75 -2.47
C ILE A 106 11.02 -7.21 -1.04
N LYS A 107 11.74 -7.93 -0.16
CA LYS A 107 11.96 -7.50 1.23
C LYS A 107 12.63 -6.11 1.31
N LYS A 108 13.65 -5.88 0.47
CA LYS A 108 14.38 -4.61 0.43
C LYS A 108 13.48 -3.46 -0.01
N LYS A 109 12.77 -3.62 -1.13
CA LYS A 109 11.90 -2.59 -1.72
C LYS A 109 10.69 -2.29 -0.82
N ALA A 110 10.05 -3.30 -0.24
CA ALA A 110 8.97 -3.12 0.74
C ALA A 110 9.42 -2.33 1.99
N THR A 111 10.68 -2.52 2.42
CA THR A 111 11.26 -1.74 3.53
C THR A 111 11.47 -0.27 3.16
N LEU A 112 11.86 0.02 1.92
CA LEU A 112 11.98 1.38 1.41
C LEU A 112 10.61 2.07 1.32
N LEU A 113 9.60 1.40 0.75
CA LEU A 113 8.23 1.92 0.70
C LEU A 113 7.63 2.14 2.08
N LYS A 114 7.85 1.20 3.02
CA LYS A 114 7.47 1.39 4.42
C LYS A 114 8.05 2.70 4.96
N LYS A 115 9.35 2.94 4.76
CA LYS A 115 10.00 4.17 5.25
C LYS A 115 9.32 5.43 4.69
N LYS A 116 9.03 5.46 3.40
CA LYS A 116 8.31 6.58 2.76
C LYS A 116 6.91 6.79 3.35
N ALA A 117 6.13 5.72 3.49
CA ALA A 117 4.81 5.79 4.11
C ALA A 117 4.87 6.19 5.60
N THR A 118 5.90 5.74 6.34
CA THR A 118 6.17 6.14 7.72
C THR A 118 6.60 7.61 7.81
N GLU A 119 7.30 8.17 6.82
CA GLU A 119 7.60 9.60 6.79
C GLU A 119 6.33 10.42 6.51
N ARG A 120 5.43 9.89 5.67
CA ARG A 120 4.19 10.55 5.26
C ARG A 120 3.08 10.54 6.32
N GLY A 121 2.97 9.48 7.12
CA GLY A 121 1.90 9.37 8.12
C GLY A 121 0.70 8.54 7.68
N TRP A 122 -0.19 8.28 8.64
CA TRP A 122 -1.53 7.79 8.36
C TRP A 122 -2.24 8.80 7.48
N GLN A 123 -2.74 8.34 6.32
CA GLN A 123 -3.58 9.16 5.46
C GLN A 123 -5.04 9.11 5.90
N TYR A 124 -5.42 7.99 6.52
CA TYR A 124 -6.68 7.86 7.24
C TYR A 124 -6.54 6.84 8.37
N ARG A 125 -7.23 7.10 9.48
CA ARG A 125 -7.40 6.18 10.60
C ARG A 125 -8.74 6.47 11.27
N PRO A 126 -9.68 5.50 11.28
CA PRO A 126 -10.98 5.66 11.95
C PRO A 126 -10.84 5.69 13.47
#